data_AF-X8CG61-F1
#
_entry.id   AF-X8CG61-F1
#
_cell.length_a   1.000
_cell.length_b   1.000
_cell.length_c   1.000
_cell.angle_alpha   90.00
_cell.angle_beta   90.00
_cell.angle_gamma   90.00
#
_symmetry.space_group_name_H-M   'P 1'
#
loop_
_entity.id
_entity.type
_entity.pdbx_description
1 polymer ?
#
loop_
_entity_poly.entity_id
_entity_poly.type
_entity_poly.pdbx_seq_one_letter_code
_entity_poly.pdbx_strand_id
1 'polypeptide(L)' 'MNIGIKALGTNPRKSTKTGAGERDVEITLGGVTFVPGEIAYSDDDGIVVVATDS' A
#
# COMPACT_ATOMS: atom_id res chain seq x y z
N MET A 1 1.12 -13.92 14.58
CA MET A 1 1.92 -13.07 13.68
C MET A 1 1.90 -11.66 14.25
N ASN A 2 3.04 -11.00 14.41
CA ASN A 2 3.11 -9.62 14.89
C ASN A 2 3.42 -8.69 13.70
N ILE A 3 2.41 -8.47 12.85
CA ILE A 3 2.50 -7.63 11.64
C ILE A 3 1.18 -6.88 11.45
N GLY A 4 1.26 -5.62 11.03
CA GLY A 4 0.09 -4.80 10.67
C GLY A 4 -0.38 -5.11 9.24
N ILE A 5 -1.70 -5.25 9.06
CA ILE A 5 -2.31 -5.47 7.75
C ILE A 5 -3.50 -4.51 7.62
N LYS A 6 -3.50 -3.66 6.58
CA LYS A 6 -4.64 -2.82 6.19
C LYS A 6 -5.22 -3.30 4.87
N ALA A 7 -6.53 -3.45 4.82
CA ALA A 7 -7.27 -3.85 3.63
C ALA A 7 -8.68 -3.24 3.67
N LEU A 8 -9.29 -3.05 2.51
CA LEU A 8 -10.68 -2.60 2.41
C LEU A 8 -11.70 -3.68 2.83
N GLY A 9 -11.28 -4.95 2.81
CA GLY A 9 -12.14 -6.08 3.17
C GLY A 9 -11.51 -7.42 2.84
N THR A 10 -12.31 -8.48 2.90
CA THR A 10 -11.89 -9.86 2.67
C THR A 10 -12.57 -10.46 1.44
N ASN A 11 -11.85 -11.29 0.69
CA ASN A 11 -12.42 -12.08 -0.42
C ASN A 11 -11.92 -13.53 -0.35
N PRO A 12 -12.79 -14.54 -0.20
CA PRO A 12 -12.38 -15.95 -0.12
C PRO A 12 -11.88 -16.52 -1.46
N ARG A 13 -12.17 -15.86 -2.59
CA ARG A 13 -11.71 -16.30 -3.91
C ARG A 13 -10.22 -16.01 -4.08
N LYS A 14 -9.46 -17.06 -4.43
CA LYS A 14 -8.04 -16.95 -4.75
C LYS A 14 -7.81 -16.10 -6.01
N SER A 15 -6.74 -15.32 -6.01
CA SER A 15 -6.27 -14.57 -7.20
C SER A 15 -5.72 -15.50 -8.29
N THR A 16 -5.83 -15.06 -9.54
CA THR A 16 -5.19 -15.68 -10.70
C THR A 16 -3.70 -15.27 -10.75
N LYS A 17 -2.79 -16.23 -10.67
CA LYS A 17 -1.34 -16.03 -10.58
C LYS A 17 -0.68 -15.86 -11.95
N THR A 18 -1.10 -14.85 -12.72
CA THR A 18 -0.64 -14.66 -14.11
C THR A 18 0.75 -14.02 -14.22
N GLY A 19 1.30 -13.50 -13.13
CA GLY A 19 2.56 -12.73 -13.16
C GLY A 19 2.41 -11.31 -13.73
N ALA A 20 1.18 -10.89 -14.05
CA ALA A 20 0.91 -9.52 -14.49
C ALA A 20 0.98 -8.53 -13.30
N GLY A 21 1.45 -7.31 -13.59
CA GLY A 21 1.60 -6.22 -12.63
C GLY A 21 2.94 -5.52 -12.78
N GLU A 22 3.07 -4.36 -12.14
CA GLU A 22 4.27 -3.53 -12.14
C GLU A 22 4.85 -3.45 -10.72
N ARG A 23 6.13 -3.11 -10.62
CA ARG A 23 6.85 -2.89 -9.35
C ARG A 23 7.59 -1.57 -9.42
N ASP A 24 7.80 -0.95 -8.25
CA ASP A 24 8.57 0.28 -8.13
C ASP A 24 8.01 1.42 -9.01
N VAL A 25 6.69 1.48 -9.14
CA VAL A 25 5.94 2.53 -9.81
C VAL A 25 5.09 3.30 -8.80
N GLU A 26 4.86 4.58 -9.07
CA GLU A 26 3.96 5.42 -8.29
C GLU A 26 2.52 4.89 -8.37
N ILE A 27 1.83 4.85 -7.23
CA ILE A 27 0.42 4.44 -7.17
C ILE A 27 -0.40 5.45 -6.38
N THR A 28 -1.63 5.73 -6.81
CA THR A 28 -2.56 6.59 -6.08
C THR A 28 -3.72 5.76 -5.52
N LEU A 29 -3.88 5.78 -4.21
CA LEU A 29 -4.93 5.06 -3.47
C LEU A 29 -5.58 6.01 -2.47
N GLY A 30 -6.92 6.07 -2.43
CA GLY A 30 -7.62 6.91 -1.45
C GLY A 30 -7.27 8.40 -1.53
N GLY A 31 -6.83 8.89 -2.70
CA GLY A 31 -6.41 10.28 -2.90
C GLY A 31 -4.97 10.60 -2.46
N VAL A 32 -4.21 9.61 -2.00
CA VAL A 32 -2.79 9.73 -1.64
C VAL A 32 -1.94 9.00 -2.67
N THR A 33 -0.87 9.65 -3.14
CA THR A 33 0.14 9.02 -3.99
C THR A 33 1.24 8.43 -3.13
N PHE A 34 1.60 7.18 -3.39
CA PHE A 34 2.71 6.47 -2.77
C PHE A 34 3.83 6.39 -3.81
N VAL A 35 4.95 7.03 -3.50
CA VAL A 35 6.14 7.01 -4.37
C VAL A 35 7.16 6.02 -3.80
N PRO A 36 7.77 5.15 -4.64
CA PRO A 36 8.85 4.27 -4.19
C PRO A 36 9.97 5.05 -3.48
N GLY A 37 10.32 4.61 -2.27
CA GLY A 37 11.35 5.24 -1.44
C GLY A 37 10.83 6.15 -0.34
N GLU A 38 9.56 6.55 -0.37
CA GLU A 38 8.90 7.29 0.71
C GLU A 38 8.51 6.38 1.90
N ILE A 39 8.19 7.01 3.03
CA ILE A 39 7.79 6.29 4.26
C ILE A 39 6.28 6.46 4.50
N ALA A 40 5.58 5.34 4.67
CA ALA A 40 4.19 5.32 5.09
C ALA A 40 4.06 4.91 6.58
N TYR A 41 3.47 5.78 7.38
CA TYR A 41 3.09 5.52 8.77
C TYR A 41 1.62 5.13 8.86
N SER A 42 1.28 4.23 9.78
CA SER A 42 -0.05 3.63 9.85
C SER A 42 -0.39 3.17 11.28
N ASP A 43 -1.55 3.54 11.77
CA ASP A 43 -2.12 3.16 13.08
C ASP A 43 -3.64 2.93 12.99
N ASP A 44 -4.38 2.98 14.10
CA ASP A 44 -5.83 2.78 14.09
C ASP A 44 -6.61 3.95 13.47
N ASP A 45 -6.06 5.17 13.48
CA ASP A 45 -6.72 6.37 12.99
C ASP A 45 -6.54 6.55 11.47
N GLY A 46 -5.39 6.14 10.93
CA GLY A 46 -5.15 6.36 9.51
C GLY A 46 -3.83 5.88 8.94
N ILE A 47 -3.49 6.47 7.79
CA ILE A 47 -2.22 6.29 7.08
C ILE A 47 -1.72 7.68 6.66
N VAL A 48 -0.44 7.95 6.87
CA VAL A 48 0.23 9.19 6.42
C VAL A 48 1.48 8.79 5.62
N VAL A 49 1.70 9.47 4.50
CA VAL A 49 2.92 9.32 3.68
C VAL A 49 3.79 10.55 3.86
N VAL A 50 5.08 10.33 4.09
CA VAL A 50 6.09 11.37 4.26
C VAL A 50 7.04 11.32 3.08
N ALA A 51 7.13 12.43 2.36
CA ALA A 51 8.09 12.61 1.28
C ALA A 51 9.51 12.61 1.84
N THR A 52 10.43 11.97 1.12
CA THR A 52 11.85 12.07 1.42
C THR A 52 12.30 13.49 1.07
N ASP A 53 12.93 14.20 2.02
CA ASP A 53 13.48 15.53 1.76
C ASP A 53 14.37 15.49 0.50
N SER A 54 14.09 16.40 -0.44
CA SER A 54 14.84 16.55 -1.71
C SER A 54 16.20 17.22 -1.51
#